data_AF-A0A3Q4HIG9-F1
#
_entry.id   AF-A0A3Q4HIG9-F1
#
_cell.length_a   1.000
_cell.length_b   1.000
_cell.length_c   1.000
_cell.angle_alpha   90.00
_cell.angle_beta   90.00
_cell.angle_gamma   90.00
#
_symmetry.space_group_name_H-M   'P 1'
#
loop_
_entity.id
_entity.type
_entity.pdbx_description
1 polymer ?
#
loop_
_entity_poly.entity_id
_entity_poly.type
_entity_poly.pdbx_seq_one_letter_code
_entity_poly.pdbx_strand_id
1 'polypeptide(L)'
;MSKKDNGAGVILAYLNEKNRPYSAQDVFSNLQKQHGLGKTAVVKAMELLALEGKIKEKIYGKQKIYFADQAQFKDVNDADLKAMDHQISELSEEVQSLTQSCKQLDAGEIFYIRMNLFLWTQISFAGKLNMEQAKFKTKQYIY
;
A
#
# COMPACT_ATOMS: atom_id res chain seq x y z
N MET A 1 24.23 -23.98 11.74
CA MET A 1 23.44 -24.11 10.49
C MET A 1 23.70 -22.89 9.60
N SER A 2 23.71 -23.10 8.29
CA SER A 2 24.60 -22.44 7.32
C SER A 2 24.19 -21.03 6.88
N LYS A 3 25.14 -20.08 6.86
CA LYS A 3 24.98 -18.69 6.34
C LYS A 3 24.84 -18.59 4.81
N LYS A 4 24.85 -19.71 4.07
CA LYS A 4 24.75 -19.73 2.59
C LYS A 4 23.33 -19.61 2.04
N ASP A 5 22.30 -19.82 2.86
CA ASP A 5 20.90 -19.97 2.37
C ASP A 5 20.11 -18.66 2.22
N ASN A 6 20.60 -17.52 2.76
CA ASN A 6 19.82 -16.29 2.77
C ASN A 6 19.56 -15.75 1.35
N GLY A 7 20.55 -15.80 0.46
CA GLY A 7 20.42 -15.25 -0.90
C GLY A 7 19.50 -16.07 -1.82
N ALA A 8 19.63 -17.41 -1.78
CA ALA A 8 18.78 -18.29 -2.59
C ALA A 8 17.33 -18.27 -2.11
N GLY A 9 17.09 -18.26 -0.80
CA GLY A 9 15.75 -18.13 -0.23
C GLY A 9 15.06 -16.83 -0.64
N VAL A 10 15.77 -15.70 -0.57
CA VAL A 10 15.24 -14.40 -1.02
C VAL A 10 14.90 -14.39 -2.50
N ILE A 11 15.78 -14.94 -3.36
CA ILE A 11 15.54 -15.00 -4.81
C ILE A 11 14.33 -15.90 -5.13
N LEU A 12 14.23 -17.05 -4.47
CA LEU A 12 13.10 -17.96 -4.66
C LEU A 12 11.78 -17.30 -4.27
N ALA A 13 11.74 -16.67 -3.09
CA ALA A 13 10.56 -15.94 -2.63
C ALA A 13 10.19 -14.82 -3.61
N TYR A 14 11.17 -14.05 -4.08
CA TYR A 14 10.96 -12.98 -5.06
C TYR A 14 10.37 -13.50 -6.38
N LEU A 15 10.90 -14.59 -6.93
CA LEU A 15 10.40 -15.17 -8.18
C LEU A 15 8.99 -15.71 -8.04
N ASN A 16 8.67 -16.38 -6.93
CA ASN A 16 7.33 -16.89 -6.65
C ASN A 16 6.32 -15.75 -6.44
N GLU A 17 6.70 -14.69 -5.72
CA GLU A 17 5.83 -13.54 -5.46
C GLU A 17 5.53 -12.75 -6.75
N LYS A 18 6.56 -12.48 -7.57
CA LYS A 18 6.37 -11.71 -8.81
C LYS A 18 5.75 -12.53 -9.94
N ASN A 19 5.94 -13.85 -9.91
CA ASN A 19 5.46 -14.82 -10.90
C ASN A 19 5.68 -14.38 -12.37
N ARG A 20 6.84 -13.77 -12.65
CA ARG A 20 7.24 -13.27 -13.98
C ARG A 20 8.60 -13.85 -14.37
N PRO A 21 8.86 -14.06 -15.67
CA PRO A 21 10.18 -14.50 -16.14
C PRO A 21 11.23 -13.40 -16.01
N TYR A 22 12.41 -13.74 -15.50
CA TYR A 22 13.53 -12.80 -15.31
C TYR A 22 14.87 -13.41 -15.72
N SER A 23 15.80 -12.57 -16.18
CA SER A 23 17.21 -12.95 -16.28
C SER A 23 17.92 -12.77 -14.93
N ALA A 24 19.09 -13.39 -14.76
CA ALA A 24 19.91 -13.18 -13.57
C ALA A 24 20.38 -11.72 -13.40
N GLN A 25 20.48 -10.96 -14.50
CA GLN A 25 20.78 -9.54 -14.46
C GLN A 25 19.60 -8.74 -13.90
N ASP A 26 18.37 -9.08 -14.29
CA ASP A 26 17.17 -8.40 -13.81
C ASP A 26 16.99 -8.62 -12.31
N VAL A 27 17.12 -9.88 -11.87
CA VAL A 27 17.04 -10.24 -10.44
C VAL A 27 18.11 -9.52 -9.62
N PHE A 28 19.34 -9.44 -10.14
CA PHE A 28 20.41 -8.67 -9.49
C PHE A 28 20.02 -7.20 -9.36
N SER A 29 19.63 -6.53 -10.46
CA SER A 29 19.25 -5.11 -10.45
C SER A 29 18.10 -4.84 -9.48
N ASN A 30 17.12 -5.75 -9.40
CA ASN A 30 15.92 -5.58 -8.57
C ASN A 30 16.20 -5.78 -7.07
N LEU A 31 17.03 -6.77 -6.72
CA LEU A 31 17.29 -7.15 -5.33
C LEU A 31 18.53 -6.50 -4.71
N GLN A 32 19.42 -5.92 -5.52
CA GLN A 32 20.68 -5.35 -5.04
C GLN A 32 20.46 -4.26 -3.98
N LYS A 33 19.50 -3.35 -4.19
CA LYS A 33 19.26 -2.21 -3.27
C LYS A 33 18.75 -2.65 -1.90
N GLN A 34 17.92 -3.70 -1.86
CA GLN A 34 17.24 -4.13 -0.63
C GLN A 34 18.02 -5.22 0.12
N HIS A 35 18.72 -6.10 -0.59
CA HIS A 35 19.34 -7.29 0.00
C HIS A 35 20.86 -7.35 -0.17
N GLY A 36 21.47 -6.38 -0.86
CA GLY A 36 22.93 -6.28 -0.99
C GLY A 36 23.59 -7.48 -1.68
N LEU A 37 22.84 -8.27 -2.45
CA LEU A 37 23.34 -9.47 -3.09
C LEU A 37 24.31 -9.13 -4.23
N GLY A 38 25.50 -9.72 -4.21
CA GLY A 38 26.48 -9.56 -5.28
C GLY A 38 26.05 -10.27 -6.57
N LYS A 39 26.38 -9.70 -7.74
CA LYS A 39 25.97 -10.22 -9.06
C LYS A 39 26.33 -11.70 -9.26
N THR A 40 27.56 -12.10 -8.94
CA THR A 40 28.00 -13.50 -9.06
C THR A 40 27.25 -14.43 -8.10
N ALA A 41 26.87 -13.93 -6.92
CA ALA A 41 26.09 -14.71 -5.96
C ALA A 41 24.66 -14.93 -6.46
N VAL A 42 24.04 -13.92 -7.07
CA VAL A 42 22.71 -14.04 -7.70
C VAL A 42 22.73 -15.08 -8.82
N VAL A 43 23.69 -15.00 -9.75
CA VAL A 43 23.81 -15.96 -10.86
C VAL A 43 23.94 -17.39 -10.32
N LYS A 44 24.87 -17.63 -9.39
CA LYS A 44 25.06 -18.95 -8.77
C LYS A 44 23.83 -19.45 -8.04
N ALA A 45 23.14 -18.58 -7.31
CA ALA A 45 21.93 -18.94 -6.58
C ALA A 45 20.79 -19.32 -7.55
N MET A 46 20.62 -18.60 -8.65
CA MET A 46 19.61 -18.92 -9.67
C MET A 46 19.91 -20.25 -10.37
N GLU A 47 21.16 -20.50 -10.74
CA GLU A 47 21.57 -21.78 -11.32
C GLU A 47 21.36 -22.95 -10.34
N LEU A 48 21.68 -22.76 -9.06
CA LEU A 48 21.42 -23.77 -8.03
C LEU A 48 19.92 -24.03 -7.83
N LEU A 49 19.10 -22.98 -7.74
CA LEU A 49 17.65 -23.14 -7.61
C LEU A 49 17.03 -23.85 -8.82
N ALA A 50 17.55 -23.59 -10.02
CA ALA A 50 17.12 -24.27 -11.24
C ALA A 50 17.55 -25.74 -11.24
N LEU A 51 18.78 -26.03 -10.82
CA LEU A 51 19.30 -27.39 -10.67
C LEU A 51 18.52 -28.21 -9.63
N GLU A 52 18.14 -27.59 -8.52
CA GLU A 52 17.29 -28.17 -7.48
C GLU A 52 15.82 -28.31 -7.91
N GLY A 53 15.45 -27.83 -9.10
CA GLY A 53 14.09 -27.87 -9.63
C GLY A 53 13.10 -26.94 -8.93
N LYS A 54 13.58 -26.04 -8.05
CA LYS A 54 12.75 -25.06 -7.32
C LYS A 54 12.25 -23.94 -8.23
N ILE A 55 12.99 -23.64 -9.29
CA ILE A 55 12.59 -22.73 -10.37
C ILE A 55 12.85 -23.40 -11.71
N LYS A 56 12.18 -22.95 -12.77
CA LYS A 56 12.45 -23.39 -14.14
C LYS A 56 13.43 -22.43 -14.80
N GLU A 57 14.28 -22.97 -15.67
CA GLU A 57 15.12 -22.19 -16.57
C GLU A 57 14.80 -22.49 -18.04
N LYS A 58 14.93 -21.49 -18.90
CA LYS A 58 14.85 -21.63 -20.35
C LYS A 58 15.88 -20.75 -21.02
N ILE A 59 16.56 -21.31 -22.01
CA ILE A 59 17.60 -20.63 -22.78
C ILE A 59 16.97 -19.97 -24.00
N TYR A 60 17.20 -18.66 -24.15
CA TYR A 60 16.81 -17.86 -25.30
C TYR A 60 18.06 -17.25 -25.93
N GLY A 61 18.53 -17.87 -27.01
CA GLY A 61 19.80 -17.50 -27.66
C GLY A 61 20.98 -17.67 -26.70
N LYS A 62 21.59 -16.55 -26.27
CA LYS A 62 22.71 -16.53 -25.33
C LYS A 62 22.31 -16.29 -23.87
N GLN A 63 21.04 -15.98 -23.60
CA GLN A 63 20.56 -15.60 -22.26
C GLN A 63 19.73 -16.72 -21.64
N LYS A 64 19.88 -16.90 -20.32
CA LYS A 64 19.00 -17.74 -19.50
C LYS A 64 17.91 -16.90 -18.84
N ILE A 65 16.68 -17.37 -18.96
CA ILE A 65 15.50 -16.81 -18.31
C ILE A 65 15.01 -17.82 -17.27
N TYR A 66 14.69 -17.33 -16.09
CA TYR A 66 14.22 -18.13 -14.97
C TYR A 66 12.84 -17.67 -14.51
N PHE A 67 12.02 -18.61 -14.05
CA PHE A 67 10.66 -18.35 -13.60
C PHE A 67 10.21 -19.39 -12.57
N ALA A 68 9.22 -19.04 -11.76
CA ALA A 68 8.61 -19.95 -10.81
C ALA A 68 7.98 -21.16 -11.53
N ASP A 69 8.14 -22.36 -10.96
CA ASP A 69 7.48 -23.55 -11.47
C ASP A 69 5.97 -23.41 -11.29
N GLN A 70 5.20 -23.39 -12.40
CA GLN A 70 3.75 -23.23 -12.31
C GLN A 70 3.06 -24.46 -11.71
N ALA A 71 3.68 -25.65 -11.80
CA ALA A 71 3.12 -26.88 -11.22
C ALA A 71 3.07 -26.86 -9.68
N GLN A 72 3.77 -25.92 -9.03
CA GLN A 72 3.71 -25.76 -7.57
C GLN A 72 2.44 -25.02 -7.11
N PHE A 73 1.76 -24.32 -8.02
CA PHE A 73 0.50 -23.64 -7.74
C PHE A 73 -0.66 -24.57 -8.06
N LYS A 74 -1.74 -24.47 -7.27
CA LYS A 74 -2.93 -25.27 -7.52
C LYS A 74 -3.60 -24.78 -8.81
N ASP A 75 -4.00 -25.73 -9.65
CA ASP A 75 -4.90 -25.44 -10.75
C ASP A 75 -6.22 -24.93 -10.18
N VAL A 76 -6.71 -23.83 -10.74
CA VAL A 76 -7.99 -23.24 -10.40
C VAL A 76 -8.96 -23.63 -11.51
N ASN A 77 -10.11 -24.22 -11.15
CA ASN A 77 -11.15 -24.54 -12.11
C ASN A 77 -12.07 -23.32 -12.36
N ASP A 78 -12.88 -23.38 -13.42
CA ASP A 78 -13.79 -22.29 -13.80
C ASP A 78 -14.81 -21.92 -12.72
N ALA A 79 -15.23 -22.86 -11.87
CA ALA A 79 -16.17 -22.59 -10.78
C ALA A 79 -15.50 -21.80 -9.66
N ASP A 80 -14.27 -22.17 -9.28
CA ASP A 80 -13.47 -21.47 -8.29
C ASP A 80 -13.09 -20.06 -8.79
N LEU A 81 -12.78 -19.91 -10.08
CA LEU A 81 -12.56 -18.60 -10.70
C LEU A 81 -13.80 -17.70 -10.57
N LYS A 82 -14.98 -18.21 -10.91
CA LYS A 82 -16.24 -17.45 -10.77
C LYS A 82 -16.54 -17.09 -9.31
N ALA A 83 -16.28 -18.00 -8.38
CA ALA A 83 -16.45 -17.74 -6.96
C ALA A 83 -15.51 -16.62 -6.48
N MET A 84 -14.26 -16.62 -6.92
CA MET A 84 -13.31 -15.54 -6.62
C MET A 84 -13.73 -14.21 -7.26
N ASP A 85 -14.20 -14.21 -8.51
CA ASP A 85 -14.71 -13.00 -9.18
C ASP A 85 -15.90 -12.40 -8.41
N HIS A 86 -16.81 -13.26 -7.92
CA HIS A 86 -17.92 -12.83 -7.08
C HIS A 86 -17.43 -12.18 -5.77
N GLN A 87 -16.50 -12.84 -5.07
CA GLN A 87 -15.90 -12.30 -3.85
C GLN A 87 -15.19 -10.97 -4.08
N ILE A 88 -14.48 -10.83 -5.21
CA ILE A 88 -13.84 -9.57 -5.61
C ILE A 88 -14.89 -8.47 -5.78
N SER A 89 -16.00 -8.78 -6.46
CA SER A 89 -17.10 -7.82 -6.67
C SER A 89 -17.71 -7.39 -5.34
N GLU A 90 -18.07 -8.35 -4.48
CA GLU A 90 -18.68 -8.09 -3.17
C GLU A 90 -17.77 -7.23 -2.28
N LEU A 91 -16.49 -7.60 -2.16
CA LEU A 91 -15.53 -6.85 -1.36
C LEU A 91 -15.26 -5.46 -1.94
N SER A 92 -15.27 -5.31 -3.26
CA SER A 92 -15.09 -4.01 -3.91
C SER A 92 -16.27 -3.08 -3.64
N GLU A 93 -17.48 -3.60 -3.69
CA GLU A 93 -18.70 -2.87 -3.33
C GLU A 93 -18.72 -2.47 -1.86
N GLU A 94 -18.31 -3.37 -0.97
CA GLU A 94 -18.18 -3.09 0.47
C GLU A 94 -17.17 -1.96 0.74
N VAL A 95 -15.98 -2.05 0.13
CA VAL A 95 -14.94 -1.01 0.24
C VAL A 95 -15.46 0.33 -0.28
N GLN A 96 -16.19 0.34 -1.40
CA GLN A 96 -16.76 1.56 -1.94
C GLN A 96 -17.81 2.17 -0.99
N SER A 97 -18.71 1.35 -0.46
CA SER A 97 -19.74 1.75 0.49
C SER A 97 -19.16 2.32 1.79
N LEU A 98 -18.19 1.62 2.38
CA LEU A 98 -17.49 2.07 3.59
C LEU A 98 -16.73 3.37 3.33
N THR A 99 -16.01 3.47 2.22
CA THR A 99 -15.29 4.70 1.84
C THR A 99 -16.22 5.88 1.69
N GLN A 100 -17.39 5.68 1.08
CA GLN A 100 -18.41 6.72 0.94
C GLN A 100 -18.99 7.12 2.30
N SER A 101 -19.27 6.15 3.17
CA SER A 101 -19.78 6.38 4.52
C SER A 101 -18.80 7.19 5.36
N CYS A 102 -17.51 6.84 5.34
CA CYS A 102 -16.46 7.60 6.03
C CYS A 102 -16.41 9.06 5.53
N LYS A 103 -16.42 9.28 4.21
CA LYS A 103 -16.43 10.65 3.65
C LYS A 103 -17.64 11.47 4.08
N GLN A 104 -18.81 10.85 4.19
CA GLN A 104 -20.03 11.52 4.63
C GLN A 104 -19.98 11.90 6.11
N LEU A 105 -19.50 10.99 6.96
CA LEU A 105 -19.31 11.24 8.39
C LEU A 105 -18.26 12.35 8.62
N ASP A 106 -17.11 12.25 7.96
CA ASP A 106 -16.05 13.27 8.04
C ASP A 106 -16.58 14.66 7.64
N ALA A 107 -17.35 14.74 6.56
CA ALA A 107 -17.95 15.99 6.13
C ALA A 107 -18.96 16.54 7.14
N GLY A 108 -19.77 15.68 7.74
CA GLY A 108 -20.76 16.05 8.77
C GLY A 108 -20.12 16.59 10.04
N GLU A 109 -19.10 15.90 10.56
CA GLU A 109 -18.36 16.33 11.76
C GLU A 109 -17.62 17.66 11.51
N ILE A 110 -16.96 17.78 10.36
CA ILE A 110 -16.27 19.03 9.97
C ILE A 110 -17.28 20.18 9.86
N PHE A 111 -18.45 19.94 9.28
CA PHE A 111 -19.50 20.96 9.16
C PHE A 111 -20.01 21.40 10.54
N TYR A 112 -20.29 20.45 11.44
CA TYR A 112 -20.75 20.74 12.79
C TYR A 112 -19.72 21.55 13.60
N ILE A 113 -18.45 21.14 13.57
CA ILE A 113 -17.35 21.85 14.25
C ILE A 113 -17.19 23.27 13.69
N ARG A 114 -17.25 23.44 12.36
CA ARG A 114 -17.18 24.76 11.71
C ARG A 114 -18.33 25.66 12.14
N MET A 115 -19.55 25.14 12.19
CA MET A 115 -20.74 25.88 12.62
C MET A 115 -20.59 26.37 14.07
N ASN A 116 -20.21 25.46 14.98
CA ASN A 116 -20.02 25.81 16.39
C ASN A 116 -18.92 26.85 16.61
N LEU A 117 -17.78 26.70 15.92
CA LEU A 117 -16.68 27.67 15.99
C LEU A 117 -17.13 29.06 15.49
N PHE A 118 -17.90 29.10 14.40
CA PHE A 118 -18.45 30.34 13.87
C PHE A 118 -19.39 31.03 14.86
N LEU A 119 -20.36 30.29 15.41
CA LEU A 119 -21.30 30.82 16.40
C LEU A 119 -20.58 31.37 17.64
N TRP A 120 -19.60 30.62 18.16
CA TRP A 120 -18.82 31.05 19.32
C TRP A 120 -18.02 32.35 19.05
N THR A 121 -17.48 32.48 17.83
CA THR A 121 -16.77 33.68 17.39
C THR A 121 -17.71 34.89 17.34
N GLN A 122 -18.92 34.73 16.79
CA GLN A 122 -19.94 35.79 16.71
C GLN A 122 -20.38 36.26 18.10
N ILE A 123 -20.65 35.33 19.01
CA ILE A 123 -21.03 35.64 20.40
C ILE A 123 -19.91 36.41 21.11
N SER A 124 -18.67 35.98 20.94
CA SER A 124 -17.50 36.65 21.54
C SER A 124 -17.33 38.08 21.02
N PHE A 125 -17.59 38.31 19.73
CA PHE A 125 -17.54 39.64 19.13
C PHE A 125 -18.66 40.55 19.63
N ALA A 126 -19.90 40.05 19.68
CA ALA A 126 -21.04 40.77 20.24
C ALA A 126 -20.80 41.18 21.71
N GLY A 127 -20.22 40.27 22.52
CA GLY A 127 -19.83 40.56 23.89
C GLY A 127 -18.81 41.71 24.00
N LYS A 128 -17.80 41.75 23.11
CA LYS A 128 -16.81 42.84 23.07
C LYS A 128 -17.44 44.18 22.72
N LEU A 129 -18.30 44.22 21.70
CA LEU A 129 -19.02 45.44 21.29
C LEU A 129 -19.91 45.97 22.42
N ASN A 130 -20.63 45.09 23.11
CA ASN A 130 -21.49 45.49 24.24
C ASN A 130 -20.67 46.10 25.39
N MET A 131 -19.50 45.52 25.70
CA MET A 131 -18.59 46.09 26.70
C MET A 131 -18.05 47.47 26.28
N GLU A 132 -17.72 47.64 24.99
CA GLU A 132 -17.21 48.91 24.47
C GLU A 132 -18.29 50.00 24.52
N GLN A 133 -19.52 49.69 24.10
CA GLN A 133 -20.70 50.55 24.23
C GLN A 133 -20.95 50.97 25.69
N ALA A 134 -20.83 50.04 26.65
CA ALA A 134 -20.97 50.33 28.07
C ALA A 134 -19.88 51.31 28.56
N LYS A 135 -18.63 51.15 28.12
CA LYS A 135 -17.53 52.07 28.45
C LYS A 135 -17.79 53.47 27.89
N PHE A 136 -18.28 53.59 26.66
CA PHE A 136 -18.64 54.89 26.06
C PHE A 136 -19.75 55.60 26.84
N LYS A 137 -20.84 54.88 27.18
CA LYS A 137 -21.92 55.45 28.00
C LYS A 137 -21.40 55.93 29.35
N THR A 138 -20.59 55.13 30.04
CA THR A 138 -20.03 55.51 31.35
C THR A 138 -19.17 56.78 31.27
N LYS A 139 -18.36 56.93 30.21
CA LYS A 139 -17.56 58.15 30.00
C LYS A 139 -18.41 59.39 29.71
N GLN A 140 -19.58 59.24 29.08
CA GLN A 140 -20.46 60.35 28.75
C GLN A 140 -21.18 60.96 29.98
N TYR A 141 -21.30 60.22 31.08
CA TYR A 141 -21.88 60.71 32.34
C TYR A 141 -20.85 61.31 33.32
N ILE A 142 -19.56 61.34 32.96
CA ILE A 142 -18.46 61.84 33.82
C ILE A 142 -18.01 63.26 33.39
N TYR A 143 -18.69 63.88 32.42
CA TYR A 143 -18.49 65.28 32.02
C TYR A 143 -19.74 66.11 32.25
#